data_AF-A0A395R7D0-F1
#
_entry.id   AF-A0A395R7D0-F1
#
_cell.length_a   1.000
_cell.length_b   1.000
_cell.length_c   1.000
_cell.angle_alpha   90.00
_cell.angle_beta   90.00
_cell.angle_gamma   90.00
#
_symmetry.space_group_name_H-M   'P 1'
#
loop_
_entity.id
_entity.type
_entity.pdbx_description
1 polymer ?
#
loop_
_entity_poly.entity_id
_entity_poly.type
_entity_poly.pdbx_seq_one_letter_code
_entity_poly.pdbx_strand_id
1 'polypeptide(L)'
;MINHPWSYLKLPGTLLGAALLSACLGGGGGGGSDGGSAAAGTTVSGTAATGAPIASGTVTAVCADGSGFTDTVTTDTDGSWSGKISNAQALPCALRINGGAPSVTLYSLATASGNVNITPLTDLALALQVNDLSGQNLADWFSAPDDGSADLATLGAQLSAAADTLRTLLEAAGYTLPASWSAGSTAPFSTAFTPDPNSDPYDQLLEALAQAISDNPNLSDYNALVSSLLGGASLPAAPGSQNGGGSVPATLNSALVGSLDLVFKQGSGAGCGSVCAFSEDQAVSVVLGADNSLTINGKTLTNPIHRILGDSPHLPEIIWQDGNIDYALSDNEVGHFNEINVGDLSNTSGPFNIPAFLGQLRVEQPVNPAATAVGALAGTYTPTFVNRSARFEDTALTLGDQAQVLVQNNGVVSIEDFTFDPSDPTFNFWNGSTSPYQNTPVYQLTVKPSEDVTHTLTITLDQQRSSPVAWRIAITTRIGSGAYSNSYMDLEERPLAPQITTLFQTLQARSPITLTGFVDSTLQSGFTLCEEVDLLIEGDGSIADPWRYDLNPKGVTTPGISNGQKGTETFSLRNAYYAAESNGERAAMERLQILLRDDGEVELQQFNGGIIRDQASTDPTQIATANCEAFQ
;
A
#
# COMPACT_ATOMS: atom_id res chain seq x y z
N MET A 1 -50.59 5.36 -31.94
CA MET A 1 -49.73 6.23 -32.76
C MET A 1 -48.36 5.58 -32.82
N ILE A 2 -48.03 5.06 -34.02
CA ILE A 2 -46.74 4.51 -34.50
C ILE A 2 -46.04 3.55 -33.52
N ASN A 3 -46.41 2.27 -33.40
CA ASN A 3 -46.21 1.10 -34.31
C ASN A 3 -44.77 0.97 -34.85
N HIS A 4 -43.92 0.09 -34.28
CA HIS A 4 -43.79 -1.37 -34.51
C HIS A 4 -42.72 -1.74 -35.58
N PRO A 5 -42.21 -3.00 -35.61
CA PRO A 5 -40.77 -3.29 -35.65
C PRO A 5 -40.40 -4.19 -36.86
N TRP A 6 -39.33 -5.00 -36.74
CA TRP A 6 -39.05 -6.27 -37.45
C TRP A 6 -38.16 -6.26 -38.73
N SER A 7 -37.09 -7.08 -38.64
CA SER A 7 -36.76 -8.19 -39.56
C SER A 7 -36.07 -7.96 -40.91
N TYR A 8 -34.91 -8.64 -41.03
CA TYR A 8 -34.35 -9.45 -42.13
C TYR A 8 -34.48 -8.96 -43.59
N LEU A 9 -33.42 -9.13 -44.40
CA LEU A 9 -33.27 -10.25 -45.37
C LEU A 9 -32.24 -9.98 -46.52
N LYS A 10 -31.44 -11.03 -46.81
CA LYS A 10 -30.82 -11.45 -48.11
C LYS A 10 -29.44 -10.91 -48.60
N LEU A 11 -28.45 -11.82 -48.44
CA LEU A 11 -27.34 -12.27 -49.33
C LEU A 11 -27.62 -12.23 -50.86
N PRO A 12 -26.65 -12.42 -51.82
CA PRO A 12 -25.44 -13.27 -51.76
C PRO A 12 -24.18 -12.82 -52.56
N GLY A 13 -23.07 -13.57 -52.47
CA GLY A 13 -21.93 -13.42 -53.40
C GLY A 13 -20.63 -14.19 -53.07
N THR A 14 -20.68 -15.53 -53.14
CA THR A 14 -19.67 -16.54 -53.58
C THR A 14 -18.43 -16.03 -54.38
N LEU A 15 -17.24 -16.67 -54.51
CA LEU A 15 -16.79 -18.07 -54.51
C LEU A 15 -15.22 -18.10 -54.61
N LEU A 16 -14.54 -18.87 -53.75
CA LEU A 16 -13.51 -19.91 -54.04
C LEU A 16 -12.48 -19.80 -55.20
N GLY A 17 -11.21 -20.14 -54.91
CA GLY A 17 -10.49 -21.21 -55.65
C GLY A 17 -9.12 -20.93 -56.32
N ALA A 18 -8.07 -21.59 -55.77
CA ALA A 18 -6.99 -22.36 -56.41
C ALA A 18 -6.12 -21.73 -57.55
N ALA A 19 -4.80 -21.57 -57.40
CA ALA A 19 -3.69 -22.56 -57.39
C ALA A 19 -3.09 -22.91 -58.78
N LEU A 20 -1.75 -22.84 -58.82
CA LEU A 20 -0.77 -23.46 -59.73
C LEU A 20 -0.60 -22.87 -61.15
N LEU A 21 0.63 -22.48 -61.51
CA LEU A 21 1.46 -23.27 -62.45
C LEU A 21 2.92 -22.76 -62.52
N SER A 22 3.81 -23.73 -62.51
CA SER A 22 5.24 -23.73 -62.82
C SER A 22 5.60 -23.20 -64.22
N ALA A 23 6.76 -22.55 -64.34
CA ALA A 23 7.55 -22.59 -65.58
C ALA A 23 9.04 -22.77 -65.24
N CYS A 24 9.60 -23.82 -65.80
CA CYS A 24 10.99 -24.26 -65.71
C CYS A 24 11.71 -23.88 -67.02
N LEU A 25 13.02 -23.61 -66.92
CA LEU A 25 14.06 -23.81 -67.94
C LEU A 25 14.07 -22.93 -69.22
N GLY A 26 15.16 -22.16 -69.35
CA GLY A 26 16.09 -22.36 -70.47
C GLY A 26 16.30 -21.20 -71.46
N GLY A 27 17.54 -20.66 -71.46
CA GLY A 27 18.29 -20.46 -72.70
C GLY A 27 18.70 -19.03 -73.09
N GLY A 28 20.01 -18.76 -73.05
CA GLY A 28 20.71 -18.11 -74.17
C GLY A 28 21.37 -16.75 -73.94
N GLY A 29 22.70 -16.76 -73.76
CA GLY A 29 23.60 -15.97 -74.63
C GLY A 29 24.13 -14.62 -74.15
N GLY A 30 25.34 -14.64 -73.57
CA GLY A 30 26.48 -13.89 -74.12
C GLY A 30 26.71 -12.43 -73.69
N GLY A 31 27.82 -12.22 -72.98
CA GLY A 31 28.72 -11.08 -73.27
C GLY A 31 28.79 -9.96 -72.24
N GLY A 32 29.69 -10.11 -71.27
CA GLY A 32 30.59 -9.08 -70.73
C GLY A 32 30.03 -7.71 -70.34
N SER A 33 29.98 -7.45 -69.03
CA SER A 33 30.74 -6.36 -68.39
C SER A 33 30.52 -6.43 -66.88
N ASP A 34 31.61 -6.37 -66.13
CA ASP A 34 31.59 -6.24 -64.68
C ASP A 34 30.83 -4.95 -64.30
N GLY A 35 29.59 -5.12 -63.85
CA GLY A 35 28.80 -4.10 -63.18
C GLY A 35 28.40 -4.66 -61.84
N GLY A 36 29.22 -4.39 -60.81
CA GLY A 36 28.91 -4.76 -59.44
C GLY A 36 27.49 -4.31 -59.10
N SER A 37 26.64 -5.26 -58.71
CA SER A 37 25.33 -4.94 -58.13
C SER A 37 25.58 -4.03 -56.94
N ALA A 38 25.17 -2.76 -57.03
CA ALA A 38 25.15 -1.88 -55.88
C ALA A 38 24.34 -2.57 -54.79
N ALA A 39 24.99 -2.85 -53.65
CA ALA A 39 24.34 -3.51 -52.53
C ALA A 39 23.08 -2.72 -52.16
N ALA A 40 21.95 -3.41 -51.98
CA ALA A 40 20.70 -2.76 -51.61
C ALA A 40 20.86 -2.15 -50.21
N GLY A 41 20.71 -0.83 -50.12
CA GLY A 41 20.71 -0.14 -48.83
C GLY A 41 19.57 -0.59 -47.93
N THR A 42 19.72 -0.36 -46.63
CA THR A 42 18.75 -0.76 -45.61
C THR A 42 18.42 0.38 -44.66
N THR A 43 17.30 0.28 -43.95
CA THR A 43 16.83 1.30 -43.01
C THR A 43 16.87 0.74 -41.59
N VAL A 44 17.39 1.56 -40.68
CA VAL A 44 17.26 1.37 -39.23
C VAL A 44 16.45 2.55 -38.71
N SER A 45 15.47 2.27 -37.87
CA SER A 45 14.59 3.28 -37.28
C SER A 45 14.36 2.95 -35.80
N GLY A 46 13.78 3.85 -35.04
CA GLY A 46 13.32 3.51 -33.69
C GLY A 46 12.94 4.71 -32.85
N THR A 47 12.90 4.51 -31.55
CA THR A 47 12.52 5.54 -30.57
C THR A 47 13.72 5.85 -29.68
N ALA A 48 13.99 7.15 -29.47
CA ALA A 48 14.94 7.61 -28.48
C ALA A 48 14.22 8.33 -27.33
N ALA A 49 14.37 7.83 -26.11
CA ALA A 49 13.69 8.36 -24.93
C ALA A 49 14.47 8.09 -23.63
N THR A 50 14.17 8.91 -22.62
CA THR A 50 14.66 8.76 -21.22
C THR A 50 13.51 8.56 -20.23
N GLY A 51 12.32 8.20 -20.73
CA GLY A 51 11.02 8.39 -20.08
C GLY A 51 10.23 9.48 -20.82
N ALA A 52 10.84 10.64 -21.00
CA ALA A 52 10.40 11.61 -22.01
C ALA A 52 11.02 11.30 -23.39
N PRO A 53 10.31 11.56 -24.51
CA PRO A 53 10.89 11.49 -25.85
C PRO A 53 12.05 12.49 -25.98
N ILE A 54 13.16 12.08 -26.60
CA ILE A 54 14.28 12.97 -26.90
C ILE A 54 14.01 13.65 -28.23
N ALA A 55 13.57 14.90 -28.21
CA ALA A 55 13.29 15.66 -29.43
C ALA A 55 14.55 16.32 -29.99
N SER A 56 14.71 16.35 -31.32
CA SER A 56 15.81 17.06 -32.02
C SER A 56 17.23 16.61 -31.63
N GLY A 57 17.40 15.38 -31.14
CA GLY A 57 18.71 14.77 -30.91
C GLY A 57 19.33 14.27 -32.22
N THR A 58 20.65 14.35 -32.36
CA THR A 58 21.35 13.84 -33.56
C THR A 58 21.75 12.39 -33.36
N VAL A 59 21.34 11.50 -34.26
CA VAL A 59 21.69 10.08 -34.23
C VAL A 59 22.83 9.82 -35.22
N THR A 60 23.91 9.21 -34.74
CA THR A 60 25.10 8.84 -35.54
C THR A 60 25.26 7.32 -35.52
N ALA A 61 25.64 6.74 -36.66
CA ALA A 61 26.00 5.33 -36.78
C ALA A 61 27.47 5.16 -37.19
N VAL A 62 28.14 4.18 -36.59
CA VAL A 62 29.44 3.67 -37.02
C VAL A 62 29.31 2.15 -37.21
N CYS A 63 29.38 1.71 -38.46
CA CYS A 63 29.14 0.34 -38.89
C CYS A 63 30.43 -0.48 -38.95
N ALA A 64 30.33 -1.81 -39.05
CA ALA A 64 31.47 -2.72 -39.10
C ALA A 64 32.41 -2.45 -40.28
N ASP A 65 31.91 -1.90 -41.39
CA ASP A 65 32.75 -1.47 -42.52
C ASP A 65 33.27 -0.02 -42.40
N GLY A 66 33.06 0.62 -41.25
CA GLY A 66 33.39 2.02 -40.98
C GLY A 66 32.43 3.04 -41.59
N SER A 67 31.38 2.60 -42.29
CA SER A 67 30.35 3.49 -42.83
C SER A 67 29.37 3.97 -41.75
N GLY A 68 28.46 4.87 -42.13
CA GLY A 68 27.40 5.38 -41.27
C GLY A 68 26.13 5.68 -42.06
N PHE A 69 25.26 6.53 -41.52
CA PHE A 69 24.06 6.95 -42.24
C PHE A 69 24.40 7.75 -43.51
N THR A 70 23.59 7.59 -44.56
CA THR A 70 23.76 8.33 -45.81
C THR A 70 23.40 9.80 -45.71
N ASP A 71 22.58 10.15 -44.72
CA ASP A 71 22.04 11.49 -44.47
C ASP A 71 22.16 11.83 -42.99
N THR A 72 22.00 13.11 -42.65
CA THR A 72 21.90 13.53 -41.24
C THR A 72 20.60 13.00 -40.65
N VAL A 73 20.68 12.31 -39.51
CA VAL A 73 19.53 11.73 -38.81
C VAL A 73 19.29 12.50 -37.51
N THR A 74 18.05 12.95 -37.33
CA THR A 74 17.58 13.58 -36.10
C THR A 74 16.31 12.93 -35.60
N THR A 75 16.04 13.01 -34.30
CA THR A 75 14.78 12.56 -33.72
C THR A 75 13.66 13.59 -33.87
N ASP A 76 12.45 13.12 -34.14
CA ASP A 76 11.23 13.91 -34.17
C ASP A 76 10.74 14.24 -32.74
N THR A 77 9.67 15.02 -32.63
CA THR A 77 9.13 15.48 -31.32
C THR A 77 8.62 14.35 -30.42
N ASP A 78 8.28 13.20 -31.01
CA ASP A 78 7.86 11.99 -30.31
C ASP A 78 9.04 11.02 -30.05
N GLY A 79 10.28 11.46 -30.33
CA GLY A 79 11.49 10.66 -30.15
C GLY A 79 11.75 9.67 -31.29
N SER A 80 10.87 9.56 -32.28
CA SER A 80 11.07 8.68 -33.42
C SER A 80 12.23 9.14 -34.31
N TRP A 81 12.96 8.21 -34.91
CA TRP A 81 14.05 8.48 -35.84
C TRP A 81 14.16 7.42 -36.93
N SER A 82 14.76 7.76 -38.06
CA SER A 82 14.98 6.84 -39.18
C SER A 82 16.24 7.23 -39.97
N GLY A 83 17.12 6.25 -40.18
CA GLY A 83 18.40 6.42 -40.87
C GLY A 83 18.63 5.32 -41.90
N LYS A 84 19.18 5.70 -43.05
CA LYS A 84 19.51 4.76 -44.14
C LYS A 84 21.00 4.43 -44.12
N ILE A 85 21.32 3.15 -44.19
CA ILE A 85 22.67 2.61 -44.39
C ILE A 85 22.77 2.20 -45.86
N SER A 86 23.84 2.60 -46.54
CA SER A 86 24.03 2.41 -47.98
C SER A 86 24.10 0.94 -48.40
N ASN A 87 24.50 0.06 -47.47
CA ASN A 87 24.72 -1.36 -47.69
C ASN A 87 24.25 -2.17 -46.46
N ALA A 88 23.33 -3.12 -46.63
CA ALA A 88 22.89 -4.00 -45.53
C ALA A 88 24.00 -4.85 -44.92
N GLN A 89 25.08 -5.16 -45.66
CA GLN A 89 26.24 -5.91 -45.15
C GLN A 89 27.15 -5.08 -44.23
N ALA A 90 26.89 -3.77 -44.08
CA ALA A 90 27.63 -2.92 -43.15
C ALA A 90 27.24 -3.16 -41.68
N LEU A 91 26.05 -3.70 -41.42
CA LEU A 91 25.61 -4.08 -40.07
C LEU A 91 26.49 -5.20 -39.49
N PRO A 92 26.73 -5.26 -38.17
CA PRO A 92 26.19 -4.39 -37.11
C PRO A 92 26.74 -2.96 -37.11
N CYS A 93 26.00 -2.02 -36.51
CA CYS A 93 26.45 -0.63 -36.31
C CYS A 93 26.23 -0.16 -34.88
N ALA A 94 27.24 0.48 -34.30
CA ALA A 94 27.10 1.24 -33.07
C ALA A 94 26.27 2.49 -33.36
N LEU A 95 25.31 2.78 -32.49
CA LEU A 95 24.49 3.98 -32.56
C LEU A 95 24.80 4.89 -31.38
N ARG A 96 24.78 6.20 -31.61
CA ARG A 96 24.84 7.22 -30.57
C ARG A 96 23.83 8.32 -30.85
N ILE A 97 23.00 8.66 -29.87
CA ILE A 97 22.29 9.94 -29.86
C ILE A 97 23.09 10.96 -29.05
N ASN A 98 23.14 12.20 -29.52
CA ASN A 98 23.76 13.31 -28.79
C ASN A 98 22.94 14.59 -28.93
N GLY A 99 22.82 15.36 -27.83
CA GLY A 99 22.05 16.60 -27.79
C GLY A 99 20.56 16.36 -27.52
N GLY A 100 19.70 17.16 -28.16
CA GLY A 100 18.24 17.06 -28.02
C GLY A 100 17.66 17.72 -26.77
N ALA A 101 16.36 17.53 -26.58
CA ALA A 101 15.59 17.93 -25.40
C ALA A 101 14.81 16.70 -24.87
N PRO A 102 15.17 16.14 -23.70
CA PRO A 102 16.30 16.53 -22.84
C PRO A 102 17.66 16.30 -23.51
N SER A 103 18.68 17.07 -23.11
CA SER A 103 20.02 16.94 -23.67
C SER A 103 20.75 15.76 -23.02
N VAL A 104 21.08 14.75 -23.81
CA VAL A 104 21.72 13.51 -23.34
C VAL A 104 22.64 12.91 -24.40
N THR A 105 23.57 12.06 -23.98
CA THR A 105 24.29 11.14 -24.85
C THR A 105 23.96 9.72 -24.44
N LEU A 106 23.43 8.92 -25.37
CA LEU A 106 23.13 7.50 -25.14
C LEU A 106 23.59 6.66 -26.33
N TYR A 107 23.91 5.40 -26.07
CA TYR A 107 24.38 4.44 -27.05
C TYR A 107 23.43 3.24 -27.20
N SER A 108 23.47 2.62 -28.38
CA SER A 108 22.74 1.40 -28.71
C SER A 108 23.45 0.63 -29.82
N LEU A 109 22.94 -0.53 -30.20
CA LEU A 109 23.54 -1.40 -31.22
C LEU A 109 22.47 -1.89 -32.20
N ALA A 110 22.68 -1.59 -33.49
CA ALA A 110 21.86 -2.13 -34.56
C ALA A 110 22.52 -3.37 -35.16
N THR A 111 21.95 -4.56 -34.93
CA THR A 111 22.47 -5.83 -35.48
C THR A 111 21.78 -6.26 -36.78
N ALA A 112 20.62 -5.68 -37.07
CA ALA A 112 19.82 -5.93 -38.26
C ALA A 112 19.06 -4.65 -38.65
N SER A 113 18.45 -4.67 -39.84
CA SER A 113 17.49 -3.65 -40.25
C SER A 113 16.21 -3.72 -39.41
N GLY A 114 15.56 -2.59 -39.18
CA GLY A 114 14.31 -2.52 -38.41
C GLY A 114 14.40 -1.60 -37.20
N ASN A 115 13.60 -1.89 -36.17
CA ASN A 115 13.49 -1.07 -34.98
C ASN A 115 14.70 -1.25 -34.05
N VAL A 116 15.33 -0.14 -33.65
CA VAL A 116 16.41 -0.06 -32.66
C VAL A 116 16.16 1.13 -31.75
N ASN A 117 15.90 0.87 -30.48
CA ASN A 117 15.69 1.91 -29.47
C ASN A 117 17.03 2.49 -28.99
N ILE A 118 17.03 3.75 -28.59
CA ILE A 118 18.18 4.40 -27.95
C ILE A 118 17.69 4.98 -26.61
N THR A 119 17.91 4.24 -25.53
CA THR A 119 17.39 4.55 -24.19
C THR A 119 18.44 4.26 -23.10
N PRO A 120 18.25 4.75 -21.87
CA PRO A 120 19.06 4.33 -20.72
C PRO A 120 19.22 2.80 -20.56
N LEU A 121 18.22 2.01 -20.98
CA LEU A 121 18.29 0.54 -20.90
C LEU A 121 19.25 -0.05 -21.92
N THR A 122 19.22 0.43 -23.18
CA THR A 122 20.13 -0.07 -24.23
C THR A 122 21.57 0.37 -23.95
N ASP A 123 21.72 1.58 -23.41
CA ASP A 123 23.01 2.15 -23.03
C ASP A 123 23.63 1.40 -21.84
N LEU A 124 22.90 1.19 -20.74
CA LEU A 124 23.38 0.43 -19.58
C LEU A 124 23.79 -1.01 -19.95
N ALA A 125 22.96 -1.71 -20.73
CA ALA A 125 23.26 -3.07 -21.15
C ALA A 125 24.55 -3.13 -21.98
N LEU A 126 24.74 -2.15 -22.88
CA LEU A 126 25.95 -2.06 -23.70
C LEU A 126 27.17 -1.65 -22.85
N ALA A 127 27.02 -0.72 -21.91
CA ALA A 127 28.09 -0.27 -21.02
C ALA A 127 28.64 -1.43 -20.18
N LEU A 128 27.76 -2.23 -19.58
CA LEU A 128 28.13 -3.43 -18.82
C LEU A 128 28.93 -4.41 -19.68
N GLN A 129 28.44 -4.71 -20.89
CA GLN A 129 29.08 -5.70 -21.75
C GLN A 129 30.42 -5.22 -22.33
N VAL A 130 30.51 -3.95 -22.74
CA VAL A 130 31.76 -3.36 -23.25
C VAL A 130 32.82 -3.30 -22.15
N ASN A 131 32.42 -2.95 -20.92
CA ASN A 131 33.31 -2.94 -19.79
C ASN A 131 33.79 -4.35 -19.41
N ASP A 132 32.90 -5.34 -19.40
CA ASP A 132 33.26 -6.75 -19.12
C ASP A 132 34.26 -7.30 -20.15
N LEU A 133 34.05 -7.03 -21.44
CA LEU A 133 34.90 -7.56 -22.51
C LEU A 133 36.24 -6.83 -22.67
N SER A 134 36.28 -5.52 -22.42
CA SER A 134 37.43 -4.67 -22.80
C SER A 134 37.88 -3.66 -21.75
N GLY A 135 37.12 -3.47 -20.67
CA GLY A 135 37.37 -2.46 -19.63
C GLY A 135 37.12 -1.02 -20.07
N GLN A 136 36.64 -0.79 -21.30
CA GLN A 136 36.38 0.54 -21.85
C GLN A 136 35.05 1.11 -21.36
N ASN A 137 34.93 2.44 -21.42
CA ASN A 137 33.62 3.12 -21.39
C ASN A 137 33.07 3.24 -22.82
N LEU A 138 31.79 3.59 -22.95
CA LEU A 138 31.12 3.66 -24.26
C LEU A 138 31.61 4.79 -25.16
N ALA A 139 32.10 5.90 -24.60
CA ALA A 139 32.62 7.01 -25.40
C ALA A 139 33.92 6.62 -26.12
N ASP A 140 34.82 5.95 -25.40
CA ASP A 140 36.08 5.43 -25.95
C ASP A 140 35.80 4.31 -26.96
N TRP A 141 34.94 3.35 -26.60
CA TRP A 141 34.52 2.27 -27.50
C TRP A 141 33.90 2.79 -28.81
N PHE A 142 33.00 3.78 -28.74
CA PHE A 142 32.33 4.32 -29.92
C PHE A 142 33.29 5.05 -30.90
N SER A 143 34.50 5.42 -30.45
CA SER A 143 35.51 6.01 -31.35
C SER A 143 36.09 5.00 -32.34
N ALA A 144 36.08 3.71 -31.98
CA ALA A 144 36.55 2.59 -32.80
C ALA A 144 35.80 1.29 -32.45
N PRO A 145 34.48 1.21 -32.72
CA PRO A 145 33.63 0.15 -32.16
C PRO A 145 33.85 -1.23 -32.79
N ASP A 146 34.55 -1.32 -33.92
CA ASP A 146 34.90 -2.57 -34.61
C ASP A 146 36.34 -3.05 -34.30
N ASP A 147 36.96 -2.56 -33.22
CA ASP A 147 38.31 -2.95 -32.79
C ASP A 147 38.30 -3.64 -31.41
N GLY A 148 39.28 -4.52 -31.19
CA GLY A 148 39.53 -5.17 -29.90
C GLY A 148 38.53 -6.28 -29.53
N SER A 149 38.50 -6.62 -28.24
CA SER A 149 37.68 -7.71 -27.70
C SER A 149 36.18 -7.40 -27.60
N ALA A 150 35.80 -6.14 -27.80
CA ALA A 150 34.43 -5.67 -27.82
C ALA A 150 34.04 -5.14 -29.21
N ASP A 151 34.52 -5.79 -30.28
CA ASP A 151 34.14 -5.46 -31.66
C ASP A 151 32.63 -5.63 -31.91
N LEU A 152 32.12 -5.00 -32.97
CA LEU A 152 30.69 -4.97 -33.28
C LEU A 152 30.12 -6.37 -33.54
N ALA A 153 30.91 -7.28 -34.12
CA ALA A 153 30.49 -8.65 -34.36
C ALA A 153 30.31 -9.44 -33.06
N THR A 154 31.23 -9.27 -32.12
CA THR A 154 31.23 -9.91 -30.80
C THR A 154 30.08 -9.38 -29.97
N LEU A 155 29.91 -8.06 -29.89
CA LEU A 155 28.79 -7.44 -29.18
C LEU A 155 27.45 -7.80 -29.82
N GLY A 156 27.38 -7.86 -31.16
CA GLY A 156 26.18 -8.29 -31.87
C GLY A 156 25.77 -9.72 -31.51
N ALA A 157 26.74 -10.64 -31.37
CA ALA A 157 26.49 -12.01 -30.95
C ALA A 157 26.12 -12.14 -29.46
N GLN A 158 26.57 -11.22 -28.62
CA GLN A 158 26.33 -11.22 -27.16
C GLN A 158 25.20 -10.29 -26.72
N LEU A 159 24.48 -9.66 -27.65
CA LEU A 159 23.48 -8.64 -27.32
C LEU A 159 22.36 -9.14 -26.39
N SER A 160 21.93 -10.39 -26.55
CA SER A 160 20.96 -11.00 -25.63
C SER A 160 21.53 -11.25 -24.25
N ALA A 161 22.81 -11.63 -24.14
CA ALA A 161 23.49 -11.81 -22.86
C ALA A 161 23.71 -10.46 -22.14
N ALA A 162 24.04 -9.41 -22.88
CA ALA A 162 24.11 -8.04 -22.37
C ALA A 162 22.76 -7.59 -21.80
N ALA A 163 21.68 -7.81 -22.57
CA ALA A 163 20.32 -7.54 -22.12
C ALA A 163 19.95 -8.37 -20.87
N ASP A 164 20.29 -9.66 -20.83
CA ASP A 164 20.00 -10.53 -19.68
C ASP A 164 20.77 -10.14 -18.40
N THR A 165 21.99 -9.63 -18.56
CA THR A 165 22.78 -9.13 -17.43
C THR A 165 22.07 -7.95 -16.80
N LEU A 166 21.64 -6.96 -17.60
CA LEU A 166 20.86 -5.83 -17.10
C LEU A 166 19.49 -6.27 -16.54
N ARG A 167 18.81 -7.19 -17.22
CA ARG A 167 17.52 -7.77 -16.78
C ARG A 167 17.63 -8.32 -15.36
N THR A 168 18.68 -9.10 -15.09
CA THR A 168 18.94 -9.72 -13.78
C THR A 168 19.20 -8.66 -12.71
N LEU A 169 19.96 -7.61 -13.04
CA LEU A 169 20.22 -6.51 -12.12
C LEU A 169 18.94 -5.72 -11.78
N LEU A 170 18.10 -5.45 -12.79
CA LEU A 170 16.83 -4.75 -12.61
C LEU A 170 15.84 -5.58 -11.78
N GLU A 171 15.73 -6.88 -12.04
CA GLU A 171 14.92 -7.80 -11.23
C GLU A 171 15.41 -7.85 -9.77
N ALA A 172 16.73 -7.92 -9.56
CA ALA A 172 17.33 -7.90 -8.23
C ALA A 172 17.08 -6.58 -7.47
N ALA A 173 16.96 -5.46 -8.19
CA ALA A 173 16.60 -4.15 -7.63
C ALA A 173 15.07 -3.92 -7.52
N GLY A 174 14.26 -4.92 -7.88
CA GLY A 174 12.80 -4.93 -7.74
C GLY A 174 12.04 -4.14 -8.81
N TYR A 175 12.63 -3.92 -9.98
CA TYR A 175 11.91 -3.34 -11.12
C TYR A 175 10.93 -4.34 -11.73
N THR A 176 9.76 -3.85 -12.16
CA THR A 176 8.83 -4.61 -12.99
C THR A 176 9.25 -4.49 -14.45
N LEU A 177 9.51 -5.62 -15.12
CA LEU A 177 9.97 -5.64 -16.50
C LEU A 177 8.83 -5.87 -17.50
N PRO A 178 8.88 -5.27 -18.70
CA PRO A 178 7.96 -5.58 -19.79
C PRO A 178 7.93 -7.07 -20.11
N ALA A 179 6.75 -7.65 -20.28
CA ALA A 179 6.59 -9.08 -20.55
C ALA A 179 7.29 -9.57 -21.83
N SER A 180 7.58 -8.68 -22.78
CA SER A 180 8.34 -8.99 -23.99
C SER A 180 9.85 -9.17 -23.74
N TRP A 181 10.38 -8.68 -22.61
CA TRP A 181 11.78 -8.84 -22.21
C TRP A 181 11.99 -10.11 -21.38
N SER A 182 11.77 -11.26 -22.02
CA SER A 182 12.10 -12.57 -21.44
C SER A 182 13.60 -12.88 -21.53
N ALA A 183 14.06 -13.89 -20.77
CA ALA A 183 15.45 -14.32 -20.81
C ALA A 183 15.88 -14.73 -22.22
N GLY A 184 17.07 -14.31 -22.65
CA GLY A 184 17.62 -14.51 -23.99
C GLY A 184 17.07 -13.54 -25.05
N SER A 185 16.25 -12.56 -24.67
CA SER A 185 15.65 -11.59 -25.58
C SER A 185 16.48 -10.32 -25.74
N THR A 186 16.45 -9.72 -26.94
CA THR A 186 16.97 -8.37 -27.22
C THR A 186 15.87 -7.31 -27.25
N ALA A 187 14.74 -7.59 -26.58
CA ALA A 187 13.56 -6.74 -26.59
C ALA A 187 13.77 -5.26 -26.21
N PRO A 188 14.60 -4.86 -25.22
CA PRO A 188 14.85 -3.43 -24.95
C PRO A 188 15.47 -2.71 -26.14
N PHE A 189 16.25 -3.41 -26.96
CA PHE A 189 16.83 -2.87 -28.19
C PHE A 189 15.81 -2.85 -29.33
N SER A 190 15.00 -3.89 -29.49
CA SER A 190 14.28 -4.16 -30.76
C SER A 190 12.76 -3.96 -30.72
N THR A 191 12.14 -3.96 -29.54
CA THR A 191 10.68 -3.80 -29.41
C THR A 191 10.30 -2.34 -29.61
N ALA A 192 9.48 -2.06 -30.63
CA ALA A 192 8.93 -0.72 -30.82
C ALA A 192 8.05 -0.33 -29.62
N PHE A 193 8.21 0.90 -29.14
CA PHE A 193 7.49 1.44 -27.99
C PHE A 193 7.18 2.93 -28.20
N THR A 194 6.15 3.42 -27.52
CA THR A 194 5.79 4.85 -27.48
C THR A 194 6.24 5.45 -26.15
N PRO A 195 6.91 6.62 -26.10
CA PRO A 195 7.21 7.31 -24.86
C PRO A 195 5.94 7.90 -24.21
N ASP A 196 5.11 7.02 -23.65
CA ASP A 196 3.93 7.36 -22.85
C ASP A 196 3.88 6.46 -21.59
N PRO A 197 4.12 7.03 -20.40
CA PRO A 197 4.22 6.24 -19.18
C PRO A 197 2.86 5.74 -18.69
N ASN A 198 1.74 6.18 -19.28
CA ASN A 198 0.41 5.69 -18.92
C ASN A 198 0.04 4.41 -19.67
N SER A 199 0.71 4.11 -20.79
CA SER A 199 0.27 3.05 -21.69
C SER A 199 1.37 2.12 -22.17
N ASP A 200 2.64 2.53 -22.13
CA ASP A 200 3.76 1.72 -22.61
C ASP A 200 4.63 1.17 -21.47
N PRO A 201 4.77 -0.17 -21.34
CA PRO A 201 5.59 -0.78 -20.29
C PRO A 201 7.08 -0.44 -20.34
N TYR A 202 7.65 -0.18 -21.52
CA TYR A 202 9.07 0.21 -21.61
C TYR A 202 9.26 1.63 -21.08
N ASP A 203 8.31 2.52 -21.37
CA ASP A 203 8.39 3.90 -20.88
C ASP A 203 8.15 3.99 -19.37
N GLN A 204 7.22 3.19 -18.84
CA GLN A 204 7.06 3.00 -17.39
C GLN A 204 8.34 2.56 -16.69
N LEU A 205 9.10 1.63 -17.30
CA LEU A 205 10.38 1.21 -16.76
C LEU A 205 11.44 2.32 -16.84
N LEU A 206 11.44 3.13 -17.91
CA LEU A 206 12.33 4.29 -18.03
C LEU A 206 12.03 5.36 -16.98
N GLU A 207 10.75 5.68 -16.77
CA GLU A 207 10.32 6.59 -15.70
C GLU A 207 10.71 6.07 -14.31
N ALA A 208 10.52 4.76 -14.08
CA ALA A 208 10.93 4.14 -12.81
C ALA A 208 12.44 4.26 -12.59
N LEU A 209 13.25 4.05 -13.63
CA LEU A 209 14.70 4.19 -13.53
C LEU A 209 15.11 5.66 -13.29
N ALA A 210 14.50 6.61 -14.00
CA ALA A 210 14.76 8.04 -13.84
C ALA A 210 14.41 8.52 -12.42
N GLN A 211 13.25 8.10 -11.89
CA GLN A 211 12.82 8.43 -10.54
C GLN A 211 13.76 7.81 -9.49
N ALA A 212 14.17 6.55 -9.64
CA ALA A 212 15.10 5.91 -8.71
C ALA A 212 16.49 6.58 -8.66
N ILE A 213 16.96 7.12 -9.79
CA ILE A 213 18.16 7.94 -9.84
C ILE A 213 17.96 9.24 -9.06
N SER A 214 16.82 9.93 -9.29
CA SER A 214 16.50 11.18 -8.61
C SER A 214 16.33 11.02 -7.09
N ASP A 215 15.79 9.89 -6.64
CA ASP A 215 15.54 9.60 -5.22
C ASP A 215 16.80 9.12 -4.49
N ASN A 216 17.85 8.70 -5.22
CA ASN A 216 19.06 8.19 -4.60
C ASN A 216 20.03 9.33 -4.25
N PRO A 217 20.30 9.58 -2.96
CA PRO A 217 21.15 10.71 -2.55
C PRO A 217 22.62 10.57 -2.97
N ASN A 218 23.05 9.37 -3.41
CA ASN A 218 24.42 9.11 -3.85
C ASN A 218 24.59 9.22 -5.38
N LEU A 219 23.50 9.43 -6.13
CA LEU A 219 23.53 9.58 -7.57
C LEU A 219 23.16 11.01 -7.95
N SER A 220 24.02 11.69 -8.70
CA SER A 220 23.74 13.03 -9.20
C SER A 220 22.93 13.03 -10.50
N ASP A 221 23.10 11.99 -11.32
CA ASP A 221 22.49 11.83 -12.63
C ASP A 221 22.66 10.39 -13.14
N TYR A 222 22.20 10.14 -14.37
CA TYR A 222 22.37 8.86 -15.07
C TYR A 222 23.85 8.48 -15.28
N ASN A 223 24.75 9.43 -15.53
CA ASN A 223 26.17 9.12 -15.74
C ASN A 223 26.84 8.64 -14.45
N ALA A 224 26.42 9.18 -13.30
CA ALA A 224 26.82 8.69 -11.98
C ALA A 224 26.34 7.25 -11.75
N LEU A 225 25.12 6.91 -12.19
CA LEU A 225 24.63 5.53 -12.14
C LEU A 225 25.52 4.59 -12.96
N VAL A 226 25.78 4.92 -14.22
CA VAL A 226 26.65 4.10 -15.10
C VAL A 226 28.01 3.88 -14.44
N SER A 227 28.65 4.95 -13.96
CA SER A 227 29.97 4.88 -13.32
C SER A 227 29.96 4.01 -12.05
N SER A 228 28.92 4.15 -11.22
CA SER A 228 28.75 3.38 -9.99
C SER A 228 28.56 1.88 -10.28
N LEU A 229 27.70 1.56 -11.25
CA LEU A 229 27.38 0.19 -11.64
C LEU A 229 28.61 -0.53 -12.23
N LEU A 230 29.38 0.15 -13.10
CA LEU A 230 30.63 -0.39 -13.64
C LEU A 230 31.72 -0.54 -12.56
N GLY A 231 31.63 0.22 -11.46
CA GLY A 231 32.44 0.05 -10.26
C GLY A 231 32.05 -1.15 -9.39
N GLY A 232 31.01 -1.90 -9.77
CA GLY A 232 30.50 -3.07 -9.05
C GLY A 232 29.43 -2.77 -7.99
N ALA A 233 28.89 -1.56 -7.96
CA ALA A 233 27.74 -1.24 -7.11
C ALA A 233 26.45 -1.93 -7.62
N SER A 234 25.42 -2.01 -6.78
CA SER A 234 24.09 -2.45 -7.21
C SER A 234 23.31 -1.31 -7.90
N LEU A 235 22.31 -1.66 -8.70
CA LEU A 235 21.33 -0.68 -9.18
C LEU A 235 20.58 -0.02 -8.01
N PRO A 236 20.14 1.24 -8.13
CA PRO A 236 19.21 1.83 -7.19
C PRO A 236 17.92 1.01 -7.16
N ALA A 237 17.26 0.97 -6.01
CA ALA A 237 16.01 0.24 -5.88
C ALA A 237 14.92 0.89 -6.73
N ALA A 238 14.00 0.09 -7.31
CA ALA A 238 12.91 0.66 -8.08
C ALA A 238 12.01 1.57 -7.21
N PRO A 239 11.38 2.62 -7.75
CA PRO A 239 10.50 3.49 -6.97
C PRO A 239 9.29 2.68 -6.46
N GLY A 240 9.03 2.74 -5.16
CA GLY A 240 8.04 1.87 -4.52
C GLY A 240 8.49 0.42 -4.31
N SER A 241 9.59 -0.02 -4.94
CA SER A 241 10.41 -1.14 -4.48
C SER A 241 11.32 -0.62 -3.37
N GLN A 242 10.73 -0.35 -2.22
CA GLN A 242 11.51 -0.16 -1.02
C GLN A 242 12.20 -1.50 -0.72
N ASN A 243 13.54 -1.51 -0.70
CA ASN A 243 14.36 -2.61 -0.19
C ASN A 243 14.04 -2.85 1.31
N GLY A 244 12.86 -3.38 1.63
CA GLY A 244 12.47 -3.76 2.99
C GLY A 244 12.94 -5.16 3.38
N GLY A 245 14.09 -5.58 2.87
CA GLY A 245 14.74 -6.84 3.24
C GLY A 245 15.84 -6.69 4.29
N GLY A 246 16.09 -5.46 4.75
CA GLY A 246 17.12 -5.20 5.76
C GLY A 246 16.68 -5.57 7.17
N SER A 247 17.66 -5.77 8.04
CA SER A 247 17.42 -5.88 9.47
C SER A 247 18.46 -5.08 10.24
N VAL A 248 18.09 -4.56 11.39
CA VAL A 248 19.01 -3.92 12.34
C VAL A 248 18.99 -4.69 13.66
N PRO A 249 20.09 -4.71 14.43
CA PRO A 249 20.08 -5.31 15.76
C PRO A 249 18.96 -4.73 16.63
N ALA A 250 18.27 -5.59 17.38
CA ALA A 250 17.21 -5.22 18.30
C ALA A 250 17.63 -5.41 19.76
N THR A 251 16.93 -4.70 20.65
CA THR A 251 17.06 -4.87 22.10
C THR A 251 15.73 -5.33 22.67
N LEU A 252 15.77 -6.40 23.46
CA LEU A 252 14.60 -6.88 24.18
C LEU A 252 14.22 -5.87 25.26
N ASN A 253 12.95 -5.52 25.31
CA ASN A 253 12.44 -4.67 26.38
C ASN A 253 12.60 -5.38 27.74
N SER A 254 13.22 -4.69 28.70
CA SER A 254 13.48 -5.26 30.03
C SER A 254 12.23 -5.72 30.78
N ALA A 255 11.05 -5.18 30.45
CA ALA A 255 9.78 -5.60 31.05
C ALA A 255 9.35 -7.01 30.61
N LEU A 256 9.86 -7.49 29.48
CA LEU A 256 9.55 -8.81 28.91
C LEU A 256 10.51 -9.91 29.40
N VAL A 257 11.60 -9.56 30.09
CA VAL A 257 12.59 -10.52 30.58
C VAL A 257 11.94 -11.44 31.62
N GLY A 258 11.98 -12.74 31.38
CA GLY A 258 11.33 -13.72 32.24
C GLY A 258 11.10 -15.06 31.58
N SER A 259 10.31 -15.91 32.24
CA SER A 259 9.87 -17.20 31.72
C SER A 259 8.39 -17.18 31.43
N LEU A 260 8.00 -17.79 30.31
CA LEU A 260 6.63 -17.87 29.82
C LEU A 260 6.29 -19.34 29.53
N ASP A 261 5.11 -19.76 29.97
CA ASP A 261 4.50 -21.03 29.57
C ASP A 261 3.47 -20.74 28.48
N LEU A 262 3.81 -21.10 27.24
CA LEU A 262 3.01 -20.82 26.05
C LEU A 262 2.47 -22.10 25.45
N VAL A 263 1.55 -21.95 24.50
CA VAL A 263 1.03 -23.02 23.68
C VAL A 263 1.13 -22.62 22.21
N PHE A 264 1.54 -23.55 21.35
CA PHE A 264 1.50 -23.35 19.91
C PHE A 264 0.08 -23.52 19.38
N LYS A 265 -0.38 -22.51 18.63
CA LYS A 265 -1.63 -22.55 17.89
C LYS A 265 -1.34 -22.22 16.44
N GLN A 266 -1.75 -23.09 15.52
CA GLN A 266 -1.62 -22.87 14.09
C GLN A 266 -2.48 -21.68 13.64
N GLY A 267 -3.71 -21.57 14.18
CA GLY A 267 -4.63 -20.50 13.79
C GLY A 267 -4.89 -20.49 12.27
N SER A 268 -4.75 -19.31 11.64
CA SER A 268 -4.82 -19.16 10.18
C SER A 268 -3.50 -19.48 9.46
N GLY A 269 -2.47 -19.89 10.19
CA GLY A 269 -1.15 -20.24 9.65
C GLY A 269 -1.16 -21.54 8.85
N ALA A 270 -0.14 -21.72 8.02
CA ALA A 270 0.03 -22.91 7.20
C ALA A 270 0.35 -24.18 8.03
N GLY A 271 0.72 -24.02 9.30
CA GLY A 271 1.20 -25.09 10.17
C GLY A 271 2.67 -25.41 9.93
N CYS A 272 3.33 -26.00 10.95
CA CYS A 272 4.77 -26.24 10.90
C CYS A 272 5.23 -27.21 9.79
N GLY A 273 4.38 -28.15 9.37
CA GLY A 273 4.74 -29.17 8.38
C GLY A 273 6.08 -29.84 8.70
N SER A 274 7.04 -29.77 7.78
CA SER A 274 8.44 -30.21 7.98
C SER A 274 9.42 -29.08 8.29
N VAL A 275 8.94 -27.84 8.41
CA VAL A 275 9.76 -26.62 8.55
C VAL A 275 10.09 -26.36 10.01
N CYS A 276 9.12 -26.56 10.92
CA CYS A 276 9.32 -26.52 12.37
C CYS A 276 8.75 -27.75 13.08
N ALA A 277 9.02 -27.86 14.39
CA ALA A 277 8.68 -29.04 15.20
C ALA A 277 7.41 -28.87 16.05
N PHE A 278 6.67 -27.76 15.93
CA PHE A 278 5.47 -27.55 16.74
C PHE A 278 4.25 -28.29 16.19
N SER A 279 3.45 -28.82 17.10
CA SER A 279 2.11 -29.35 16.82
C SER A 279 1.04 -28.47 17.49
N GLU A 280 -0.19 -28.48 16.97
CA GLU A 280 -1.33 -27.81 17.59
C GLU A 280 -1.44 -28.21 19.08
N ASP A 281 -1.71 -27.22 19.93
CA ASP A 281 -1.84 -27.36 21.39
C ASP A 281 -0.58 -27.82 22.13
N GLN A 282 0.58 -27.83 21.47
CA GLN A 282 1.83 -28.16 22.13
C GLN A 282 2.20 -27.10 23.17
N ALA A 283 2.40 -27.51 24.42
CA ALA A 283 3.00 -26.67 25.44
C ALA A 283 4.48 -26.37 25.13
N VAL A 284 4.87 -25.11 25.24
CA VAL A 284 6.20 -24.61 24.91
C VAL A 284 6.68 -23.68 26.03
N SER A 285 7.75 -24.06 26.71
CA SER A 285 8.41 -23.19 27.68
C SER A 285 9.38 -22.26 26.96
N VAL A 286 9.24 -20.97 27.24
CA VAL A 286 10.03 -19.88 26.66
C VAL A 286 10.74 -19.10 27.75
N VAL A 287 12.00 -18.73 27.52
CA VAL A 287 12.75 -17.81 28.39
C VAL A 287 13.28 -16.65 27.55
N LEU A 288 12.92 -15.44 27.96
CA LEU A 288 13.43 -14.19 27.41
C LEU A 288 14.53 -13.67 28.34
N GLY A 289 15.77 -13.73 27.88
CA GLY A 289 16.95 -13.42 28.68
C GLY A 289 17.29 -11.93 28.69
N ALA A 290 17.82 -11.44 29.81
CA ALA A 290 18.32 -10.06 29.94
C ALA A 290 19.48 -9.72 28.99
N ASP A 291 20.08 -10.73 28.35
CA ASP A 291 21.13 -10.64 27.35
C ASP A 291 20.59 -10.63 25.90
N ASN A 292 19.32 -10.27 25.71
CA ASN A 292 18.60 -10.30 24.44
C ASN A 292 18.44 -11.71 23.84
N SER A 293 18.55 -12.77 24.65
CA SER A 293 18.36 -14.15 24.17
C SER A 293 16.90 -14.60 24.24
N LEU A 294 16.54 -15.51 23.33
CA LEU A 294 15.28 -16.24 23.35
C LEU A 294 15.59 -17.73 23.47
N THR A 295 15.14 -18.38 24.54
CA THR A 295 15.25 -19.83 24.68
C THR A 295 13.90 -20.49 24.49
N ILE A 296 13.77 -21.37 23.49
CA ILE A 296 12.56 -22.12 23.18
C ILE A 296 12.90 -23.62 23.17
N ASN A 297 12.17 -24.43 23.94
CA ASN A 297 12.41 -25.89 24.05
C ASN A 297 13.88 -26.26 24.30
N GLY A 298 14.59 -25.45 25.10
CA GLY A 298 16.00 -25.66 25.43
C GLY A 298 17.01 -25.19 24.38
N LYS A 299 16.56 -24.67 23.23
CA LYS A 299 17.42 -24.01 22.24
C LYS A 299 17.46 -22.52 22.48
N THR A 300 18.66 -21.96 22.67
CA THR A 300 18.87 -20.53 22.87
C THR A 300 19.30 -19.85 21.57
N LEU A 301 18.55 -18.83 21.18
CA LEU A 301 18.81 -17.93 20.07
C LEU A 301 19.31 -16.59 20.62
N THR A 302 20.20 -15.93 19.90
CA THR A 302 20.83 -14.66 20.29
C THR A 302 20.87 -13.72 19.10
N ASN A 303 21.28 -12.46 19.31
CA ASN A 303 21.36 -11.42 18.27
C ASN A 303 20.02 -11.15 17.58
N PRO A 304 18.98 -10.75 18.33
CA PRO A 304 17.70 -10.43 17.73
C PRO A 304 17.80 -9.20 16.82
N ILE A 305 16.82 -9.07 15.95
CA ILE A 305 16.72 -8.00 14.96
C ILE A 305 15.35 -7.32 14.97
N HIS A 306 15.31 -6.09 14.46
CA HIS A 306 14.11 -5.47 13.91
C HIS A 306 14.17 -5.63 12.39
N ARG A 307 13.08 -6.11 11.79
CA ARG A 307 12.91 -6.07 10.33
C ARG A 307 12.69 -4.62 9.91
N ILE A 308 13.30 -4.20 8.81
CA ILE A 308 13.03 -2.90 8.21
C ILE A 308 11.79 -3.02 7.32
N LEU A 309 10.73 -2.28 7.62
CA LEU A 309 9.53 -2.18 6.79
C LEU A 309 9.47 -0.78 6.20
N GLY A 310 9.55 -0.68 4.87
CA GLY A 310 9.80 0.60 4.19
C GLY A 310 11.18 1.14 4.57
N ASP A 311 11.23 2.36 5.12
CA ASP A 311 12.48 3.05 5.48
C ASP A 311 12.83 2.98 6.97
N SER A 312 12.05 2.26 7.79
CA SER A 312 12.20 2.28 9.24
C SER A 312 12.20 0.88 9.87
N PRO A 313 12.98 0.66 10.95
CA PRO A 313 12.86 -0.54 11.76
C PRO A 313 11.43 -0.70 12.30
N HIS A 314 10.86 -1.89 12.17
CA HIS A 314 9.59 -2.25 12.78
C HIS A 314 9.80 -2.56 14.27
N LEU A 315 9.79 -1.49 15.08
CA LEU A 315 10.03 -1.53 16.52
C LEU A 315 9.01 -2.34 17.34
N PRO A 316 7.73 -2.48 16.94
CA PRO A 316 6.77 -3.29 17.67
C PRO A 316 7.15 -4.77 17.77
N GLU A 317 7.97 -5.28 16.85
CA GLU A 317 8.41 -6.67 16.86
C GLU A 317 9.92 -6.81 17.11
N ILE A 318 10.29 -7.82 17.89
CA ILE A 318 11.67 -8.27 18.03
C ILE A 318 11.78 -9.72 17.55
N ILE A 319 12.77 -9.99 16.70
CA ILE A 319 12.82 -11.24 15.93
C ILE A 319 14.11 -12.00 16.24
N TRP A 320 13.99 -13.29 16.53
CA TRP A 320 15.12 -14.23 16.54
C TRP A 320 14.98 -15.23 15.42
N GLN A 321 16.09 -15.57 14.78
CA GLN A 321 16.11 -16.46 13.63
C GLN A 321 16.76 -17.79 13.98
N ASP A 322 16.18 -18.87 13.47
CA ASP A 322 16.72 -20.22 13.55
C ASP A 322 16.72 -20.88 12.17
N GLY A 323 17.79 -20.68 11.42
CA GLY A 323 17.84 -21.09 10.01
C GLY A 323 16.76 -20.37 9.21
N ASN A 324 15.76 -21.11 8.74
CA ASN A 324 14.63 -20.55 7.98
C ASN A 324 13.41 -20.24 8.85
N ILE A 325 13.51 -20.32 10.18
CA ILE A 325 12.40 -19.98 11.07
C ILE A 325 12.62 -18.61 11.68
N ASP A 326 11.60 -17.76 11.60
CA ASP A 326 11.50 -16.51 12.33
C ASP A 326 10.61 -16.68 13.57
N TYR A 327 11.12 -16.25 14.72
CA TYR A 327 10.35 -16.09 15.97
C TYR A 327 10.19 -14.59 16.25
N ALA A 328 9.05 -14.02 15.87
CA ALA A 328 8.76 -12.59 16.01
C ALA A 328 7.87 -12.35 17.23
N LEU A 329 8.46 -11.87 18.33
CA LEU A 329 7.71 -11.43 19.51
C LEU A 329 7.11 -10.05 19.23
N SER A 330 5.81 -9.91 19.42
CA SER A 330 5.07 -8.64 19.25
C SER A 330 4.95 -7.83 20.54
N ASP A 331 4.70 -6.53 20.40
CA ASP A 331 4.60 -5.52 21.46
C ASP A 331 5.91 -5.26 22.26
N ASN A 332 7.07 -5.46 21.62
CA ASN A 332 8.37 -5.21 22.25
C ASN A 332 8.58 -3.72 22.63
N GLU A 333 8.15 -2.78 21.77
CA GLU A 333 8.34 -1.35 22.00
C GLU A 333 7.75 -0.88 23.34
N VAL A 334 6.54 -1.34 23.67
CA VAL A 334 5.84 -1.00 24.92
C VAL A 334 6.12 -1.99 26.06
N GLY A 335 6.75 -3.13 25.76
CA GLY A 335 7.15 -4.13 26.76
C GLY A 335 6.00 -4.97 27.30
N HIS A 336 4.92 -5.12 26.52
CA HIS A 336 3.79 -5.97 26.84
C HIS A 336 3.88 -7.26 26.03
N PHE A 337 3.72 -8.43 26.65
CA PHE A 337 3.75 -9.68 25.89
C PHE A 337 2.40 -9.89 25.21
N ASN A 338 2.38 -10.00 23.88
CA ASN A 338 1.20 -10.40 23.13
C ASN A 338 1.33 -11.85 22.63
N GLU A 339 2.26 -12.08 21.70
CA GLU A 339 2.55 -13.42 21.16
C GLU A 339 3.93 -13.48 20.51
N ILE A 340 4.39 -14.69 20.17
CA ILE A 340 5.55 -14.94 19.30
C ILE A 340 5.05 -15.62 18.03
N ASN A 341 5.06 -14.89 16.91
CA ASN A 341 4.73 -15.43 15.61
C ASN A 341 5.86 -16.32 15.09
N VAL A 342 5.50 -17.48 14.53
CA VAL A 342 6.41 -18.45 13.93
C VAL A 342 6.26 -18.36 12.42
N GLY A 343 7.33 -17.95 11.74
CA GLY A 343 7.34 -17.70 10.30
C GLY A 343 8.34 -18.56 9.54
N ASP A 344 8.06 -18.84 8.27
CA ASP A 344 8.95 -19.54 7.33
C ASP A 344 9.62 -18.55 6.37
N LEU A 345 10.92 -18.33 6.55
CA LEU A 345 11.76 -17.49 5.69
C LEU A 345 12.07 -18.12 4.33
N SER A 346 11.86 -19.43 4.16
CA SER A 346 12.03 -20.07 2.85
C SER A 346 10.85 -19.78 1.91
N ASN A 347 9.77 -19.22 2.45
CA ASN A 347 8.57 -18.87 1.72
C ASN A 347 8.09 -17.48 2.15
N THR A 348 8.62 -16.43 1.52
CA THR A 348 8.29 -15.04 1.86
C THR A 348 7.26 -14.46 0.91
N SER A 349 6.51 -13.46 1.39
CA SER A 349 5.51 -12.75 0.60
C SER A 349 5.62 -11.23 0.72
N GLY A 350 5.22 -10.55 -0.35
CA GLY A 350 5.15 -9.09 -0.41
C GLY A 350 6.51 -8.38 -0.50
N PRO A 351 6.50 -7.03 -0.57
CA PRO A 351 7.69 -6.22 -0.81
C PRO A 351 8.68 -6.18 0.36
N PHE A 352 8.30 -6.73 1.52
CA PHE A 352 9.11 -6.70 2.75
C PHE A 352 9.63 -8.09 3.17
N ASN A 353 9.59 -9.06 2.27
CA ASN A 353 9.98 -10.45 2.54
C ASN A 353 9.36 -11.01 3.84
N ILE A 354 8.06 -10.74 4.06
CA ILE A 354 7.38 -11.20 5.27
C ILE A 354 7.32 -12.74 5.23
N PRO A 355 7.84 -13.45 6.25
CA PRO A 355 7.81 -14.90 6.31
C PRO A 355 6.37 -15.43 6.22
N ALA A 356 6.17 -16.55 5.54
CA ALA A 356 4.88 -17.22 5.56
C ALA A 356 4.53 -17.62 7.00
N PHE A 357 3.35 -17.22 7.44
CA PHE A 357 2.89 -17.46 8.80
C PHE A 357 2.58 -18.96 9.02
N LEU A 358 3.32 -19.60 9.91
CA LEU A 358 3.12 -21.02 10.26
C LEU A 358 2.16 -21.18 11.45
N GLY A 359 2.17 -20.23 12.37
CA GLY A 359 1.35 -20.20 13.58
C GLY A 359 1.96 -19.29 14.63
N GLN A 360 1.46 -19.34 15.86
CA GLN A 360 1.87 -18.45 16.95
C GLN A 360 2.04 -19.21 18.26
N LEU A 361 3.04 -18.82 19.06
CA LEU A 361 3.15 -19.17 20.47
C LEU A 361 2.48 -18.07 21.28
N ARG A 362 1.47 -18.43 22.06
CA ARG A 362 0.74 -17.48 22.90
C ARG A 362 0.38 -18.12 24.22
N VAL A 363 0.04 -17.29 25.21
CA VAL A 363 -0.51 -17.81 26.48
C VAL A 363 -1.76 -18.61 26.15
N GLU A 364 -1.90 -19.80 26.73
CA GLU A 364 -3.12 -20.59 26.57
C GLU A 364 -4.30 -19.74 27.03
N GLN A 365 -5.14 -19.36 26.06
CA GLN A 365 -6.38 -18.67 26.37
C GLN A 365 -7.27 -19.68 27.12
N PRO A 366 -8.05 -19.24 28.12
CA PRO A 366 -9.06 -20.10 28.71
C PRO A 366 -9.89 -20.74 27.59
N VAL A 367 -10.38 -21.96 27.79
CA VAL A 367 -11.17 -22.72 26.79
C VAL A 367 -12.36 -21.90 26.24
N ASN A 368 -12.75 -20.81 26.92
CA ASN A 368 -13.71 -19.83 26.44
C ASN A 368 -13.50 -18.43 27.08
N PRO A 369 -12.67 -17.54 26.49
CA PRO A 369 -12.43 -16.20 27.03
C PRO A 369 -13.69 -15.32 26.99
N ALA A 370 -14.61 -15.57 26.06
CA ALA A 370 -15.91 -14.90 26.01
C ALA A 370 -16.79 -15.27 27.21
N ALA A 371 -16.83 -16.54 27.63
CA ALA A 371 -17.61 -16.94 28.82
C ALA A 371 -17.17 -16.21 30.09
N THR A 372 -15.87 -15.92 30.23
CA THR A 372 -15.39 -15.17 31.40
C THR A 372 -15.69 -13.69 31.28
N ALA A 373 -15.31 -13.06 30.15
CA ALA A 373 -15.43 -11.62 29.97
C ALA A 373 -16.89 -11.16 29.76
N VAL A 374 -17.60 -11.81 28.82
CA VAL A 374 -19.00 -11.52 28.50
C VAL A 374 -19.92 -12.09 29.57
N GLY A 375 -19.62 -13.27 30.11
CA GLY A 375 -20.42 -13.86 31.19
C GLY A 375 -20.40 -13.04 32.49
N ALA A 376 -19.35 -12.24 32.74
CA ALA A 376 -19.34 -11.27 33.84
C ALA A 376 -20.39 -10.15 33.67
N LEU A 377 -20.88 -9.92 32.43
CA LEU A 377 -21.92 -8.95 32.09
C LEU A 377 -23.33 -9.58 32.09
N ALA A 378 -23.48 -10.80 32.62
CA ALA A 378 -24.74 -11.53 32.57
C ALA A 378 -25.91 -10.72 33.16
N GLY A 379 -27.01 -10.70 32.42
CA GLY A 379 -28.17 -9.88 32.74
C GLY A 379 -29.14 -9.79 31.57
N THR A 380 -30.27 -9.15 31.83
CA THR A 380 -31.24 -8.78 30.79
C THR A 380 -31.22 -7.26 30.64
N TYR A 381 -30.99 -6.80 29.42
CA TYR A 381 -30.95 -5.40 29.05
C TYR A 381 -32.09 -5.09 28.08
N THR A 382 -32.56 -3.85 28.09
CA THR A 382 -33.64 -3.39 27.21
C THR A 382 -33.26 -2.11 26.46
N PRO A 383 -32.21 -2.13 25.61
CA PRO A 383 -31.79 -0.95 24.89
C PRO A 383 -32.80 -0.54 23.82
N THR A 384 -32.73 0.72 23.42
CA THR A 384 -33.60 1.29 22.40
C THR A 384 -32.92 1.29 21.04
N PHE A 385 -33.67 0.97 20.00
CA PHE A 385 -33.21 0.96 18.61
C PHE A 385 -33.07 2.38 18.10
N VAL A 386 -31.84 2.82 17.86
CA VAL A 386 -31.53 4.23 17.57
C VAL A 386 -31.10 4.50 16.13
N ASN A 387 -30.50 3.52 15.44
CA ASN A 387 -30.00 3.73 14.08
C ASN A 387 -29.82 2.42 13.32
N ARG A 388 -29.96 2.44 12.00
CA ARG A 388 -29.63 1.30 11.12
C ARG A 388 -29.06 1.75 9.80
N SER A 389 -28.36 0.85 9.12
CA SER A 389 -28.05 1.05 7.71
C SER A 389 -29.32 0.92 6.85
N ALA A 390 -29.30 1.53 5.66
CA ALA A 390 -30.44 1.50 4.73
C ALA A 390 -30.81 0.09 4.22
N ARG A 391 -29.93 -0.91 4.41
CA ARG A 391 -30.10 -2.29 3.92
C ARG A 391 -30.34 -3.31 5.03
N PHE A 392 -30.52 -2.87 6.28
CA PHE A 392 -30.81 -3.78 7.38
C PHE A 392 -32.33 -4.06 7.45
N GLU A 393 -32.72 -5.22 6.95
CA GLU A 393 -34.12 -5.67 6.87
C GLU A 393 -34.46 -6.79 7.89
N ASP A 394 -33.46 -7.33 8.57
CA ASP A 394 -33.58 -8.50 9.47
C ASP A 394 -34.02 -8.12 10.90
N THR A 395 -35.00 -7.23 11.03
CA THR A 395 -35.62 -6.92 12.33
C THR A 395 -37.07 -6.45 12.17
N ALA A 396 -37.91 -6.83 13.13
CA ALA A 396 -39.28 -6.33 13.25
C ALA A 396 -39.36 -4.97 13.98
N LEU A 397 -38.25 -4.51 14.58
CA LEU A 397 -38.20 -3.27 15.35
C LEU A 397 -38.23 -2.04 14.45
N THR A 398 -38.79 -0.96 14.96
CA THR A 398 -38.75 0.39 14.40
C THR A 398 -37.90 1.31 15.28
N LEU A 399 -37.36 2.40 14.69
CA LEU A 399 -36.55 3.35 15.47
C LEU A 399 -37.36 3.88 16.66
N GLY A 400 -36.81 3.74 17.87
CA GLY A 400 -37.48 4.04 19.13
C GLY A 400 -38.00 2.81 19.89
N ASP A 401 -38.13 1.66 19.25
CA ASP A 401 -38.54 0.42 19.93
C ASP A 401 -37.43 -0.11 20.84
N GLN A 402 -37.81 -0.81 21.90
CA GLN A 402 -36.86 -1.49 22.79
C GLN A 402 -36.66 -2.93 22.33
N ALA A 403 -35.40 -3.37 22.27
CA ALA A 403 -35.04 -4.78 22.06
C ALA A 403 -34.71 -5.44 23.40
N GLN A 404 -34.98 -6.72 23.56
CA GLN A 404 -34.46 -7.47 24.71
C GLN A 404 -33.09 -8.06 24.35
N VAL A 405 -32.09 -7.79 25.16
CA VAL A 405 -30.77 -8.43 25.09
C VAL A 405 -30.57 -9.30 26.32
N LEU A 406 -30.34 -10.59 26.11
CA LEU A 406 -30.01 -11.53 27.17
C LEU A 406 -28.53 -11.88 27.08
N VAL A 407 -27.78 -11.55 28.13
CA VAL A 407 -26.40 -12.00 28.32
C VAL A 407 -26.40 -13.07 29.41
N GLN A 408 -25.87 -14.25 29.10
CA GLN A 408 -25.82 -15.39 30.02
C GLN A 408 -24.43 -15.55 30.65
N ASN A 409 -24.36 -16.17 31.83
CA ASN A 409 -23.09 -16.38 32.56
C ASN A 409 -22.05 -17.22 31.81
N ASN A 410 -22.47 -17.98 30.79
CA ASN A 410 -21.58 -18.75 29.91
C ASN A 410 -21.13 -17.96 28.68
N GLY A 411 -21.42 -16.66 28.61
CA GLY A 411 -21.05 -15.77 27.50
C GLY A 411 -21.98 -15.82 26.29
N VAL A 412 -23.06 -16.61 26.33
CA VAL A 412 -24.07 -16.60 25.26
C VAL A 412 -24.82 -15.27 25.29
N VAL A 413 -24.91 -14.61 24.14
CA VAL A 413 -25.69 -13.38 23.98
C VAL A 413 -26.77 -13.58 22.93
N SER A 414 -28.01 -13.24 23.27
CA SER A 414 -29.15 -13.30 22.36
C SER A 414 -29.84 -11.93 22.27
N ILE A 415 -30.20 -11.55 21.05
CA ILE A 415 -30.85 -10.27 20.73
C ILE A 415 -31.70 -10.47 19.47
N GLU A 416 -33.02 -10.24 19.58
CA GLU A 416 -33.98 -10.62 18.55
C GLU A 416 -33.75 -12.10 18.11
N ASP A 417 -33.60 -12.36 16.81
CA ASP A 417 -33.31 -13.68 16.24
C ASP A 417 -31.81 -14.02 16.20
N PHE A 418 -30.93 -13.13 16.67
CA PHE A 418 -29.49 -13.35 16.66
C PHE A 418 -29.02 -14.00 17.96
N THR A 419 -28.19 -15.03 17.85
CA THR A 419 -27.53 -15.68 18.98
C THR A 419 -26.05 -15.83 18.71
N PHE A 420 -25.24 -15.41 19.68
CA PHE A 420 -23.79 -15.52 19.69
C PHE A 420 -23.41 -16.49 20.80
N ASP A 421 -23.24 -17.75 20.45
CA ASP A 421 -22.94 -18.83 21.38
C ASP A 421 -21.45 -19.19 21.30
N PRO A 422 -20.68 -19.03 22.39
CA PRO A 422 -19.28 -19.44 22.41
C PRO A 422 -19.01 -20.93 22.13
N SER A 423 -20.03 -21.79 22.14
CA SER A 423 -19.93 -23.20 21.74
C SER A 423 -20.12 -23.43 20.23
N ASP A 424 -20.50 -22.40 19.47
CA ASP A 424 -20.56 -22.46 18.01
C ASP A 424 -19.14 -22.63 17.44
N PRO A 425 -18.89 -23.60 16.54
CA PRO A 425 -17.56 -23.86 16.00
C PRO A 425 -16.97 -22.71 15.16
N THR A 426 -17.80 -21.78 14.72
CA THR A 426 -17.40 -20.59 13.96
C THR A 426 -17.26 -19.35 14.85
N PHE A 427 -17.53 -19.49 16.15
CA PHE A 427 -17.48 -18.40 17.10
C PHE A 427 -16.08 -17.82 17.20
N ASN A 428 -16.01 -16.49 17.17
CA ASN A 428 -14.80 -15.75 17.46
C ASN A 428 -15.10 -14.62 18.44
N PHE A 429 -14.18 -14.39 19.38
CA PHE A 429 -14.26 -13.31 20.36
C PHE A 429 -13.04 -12.42 20.27
N TRP A 430 -13.27 -11.12 20.16
CA TRP A 430 -12.24 -10.10 20.29
C TRP A 430 -12.55 -9.18 21.48
N ASN A 431 -11.58 -9.05 22.38
CA ASN A 431 -11.64 -8.15 23.52
C ASN A 431 -10.93 -6.84 23.16
N GLY A 432 -11.71 -5.83 22.75
CA GLY A 432 -11.23 -4.47 22.50
C GLY A 432 -11.24 -3.55 23.70
N SER A 433 -11.63 -4.03 24.89
CA SER A 433 -11.91 -3.16 26.05
C SER A 433 -10.67 -2.44 26.60
N THR A 434 -9.47 -2.93 26.28
CA THR A 434 -8.20 -2.33 26.68
C THR A 434 -7.45 -1.72 25.50
N SER A 435 -8.08 -1.63 24.31
CA SER A 435 -7.44 -1.07 23.13
C SER A 435 -7.16 0.42 23.33
N PRO A 436 -5.90 0.88 23.13
CA PRO A 436 -5.57 2.30 23.22
C PRO A 436 -6.09 3.10 22.02
N TYR A 437 -6.54 2.42 20.96
CA TYR A 437 -6.97 3.04 19.69
C TYR A 437 -8.48 3.27 19.60
N GLN A 438 -9.25 2.89 20.63
CA GLN A 438 -10.71 3.07 20.66
C GLN A 438 -11.11 4.02 21.78
N ASN A 439 -12.02 4.94 21.49
CA ASN A 439 -12.57 5.86 22.49
C ASN A 439 -13.46 5.14 23.52
N THR A 440 -14.07 4.02 23.12
CA THR A 440 -14.98 3.25 23.97
C THR A 440 -14.47 1.82 24.15
N PRO A 441 -14.53 1.25 25.37
CA PRO A 441 -14.21 -0.15 25.58
C PRO A 441 -15.26 -1.05 24.91
N VAL A 442 -14.85 -2.04 24.11
CA VAL A 442 -15.79 -2.94 23.43
C VAL A 442 -15.42 -4.41 23.54
N TYR A 443 -16.45 -5.25 23.44
CA TYR A 443 -16.34 -6.67 23.13
C TYR A 443 -16.96 -6.93 21.76
N GLN A 444 -16.34 -7.80 20.95
CA GLN A 444 -16.87 -8.19 19.66
C GLN A 444 -17.01 -9.70 19.57
N LEU A 445 -18.23 -10.15 19.30
CA LEU A 445 -18.58 -11.56 19.11
C LEU A 445 -18.93 -11.77 17.64
N THR A 446 -18.40 -12.83 17.04
CA THR A 446 -18.65 -13.14 15.63
C THR A 446 -19.05 -14.60 15.49
N VAL A 447 -20.05 -14.87 14.65
CA VAL A 447 -20.44 -16.23 14.22
C VAL A 447 -20.71 -16.23 12.72
N LYS A 448 -20.55 -17.39 12.06
CA LYS A 448 -20.75 -17.54 10.62
C LYS A 448 -21.89 -18.53 10.34
N PRO A 449 -23.13 -18.05 10.15
CA PRO A 449 -24.26 -18.93 9.81
C PRO A 449 -24.11 -19.61 8.45
N SER A 450 -23.28 -19.06 7.55
CA SER A 450 -22.88 -19.69 6.29
C SER A 450 -21.48 -19.25 5.87
N GLU A 451 -20.92 -19.85 4.83
CA GLU A 451 -19.59 -19.48 4.31
C GLU A 451 -19.52 -18.00 3.87
N ASP A 452 -20.62 -17.48 3.34
CA ASP A 452 -20.70 -16.12 2.78
C ASP A 452 -21.28 -15.09 3.74
N VAL A 453 -21.85 -15.50 4.88
CA VAL A 453 -22.50 -14.59 5.84
C VAL A 453 -21.80 -14.64 7.18
N THR A 454 -21.46 -13.46 7.70
CA THR A 454 -20.89 -13.28 9.03
C THR A 454 -21.79 -12.37 9.85
N HIS A 455 -22.22 -12.83 11.01
CA HIS A 455 -22.90 -12.00 12.00
C HIS A 455 -21.88 -11.52 13.03
N THR A 456 -21.95 -10.25 13.37
CA THR A 456 -21.05 -9.63 14.35
C THR A 456 -21.88 -8.83 15.35
N LEU A 457 -21.69 -9.10 16.63
CA LEU A 457 -22.18 -8.29 17.73
C LEU A 457 -21.02 -7.51 18.34
N THR A 458 -21.11 -6.18 18.31
CA THR A 458 -20.26 -5.32 19.13
C THR A 458 -21.04 -4.89 20.36
N ILE A 459 -20.50 -5.15 21.54
CA ILE A 459 -21.00 -4.71 22.83
C ILE A 459 -20.09 -3.58 23.31
N THR A 460 -20.59 -2.36 23.35
CA THR A 460 -19.88 -1.21 23.91
C THR A 460 -20.13 -1.15 25.42
N LEU A 461 -19.08 -0.99 26.20
CA LEU A 461 -19.13 -0.92 27.66
C LEU A 461 -18.99 0.53 28.13
N ASP A 462 -19.41 0.79 29.37
CA ASP A 462 -19.04 1.99 30.11
C ASP A 462 -17.51 2.09 30.29
N GLN A 463 -17.03 3.27 30.69
CA GLN A 463 -15.59 3.51 30.89
C GLN A 463 -14.97 2.65 32.00
N GLN A 464 -15.80 2.23 32.97
CA GLN A 464 -15.41 1.31 34.04
C GLN A 464 -15.34 -0.16 33.61
N ARG A 465 -15.79 -0.49 32.38
CA ARG A 465 -15.90 -1.85 31.83
C ARG A 465 -16.84 -2.75 32.64
N SER A 466 -17.81 -2.15 33.34
CA SER A 466 -18.71 -2.83 34.26
C SER A 466 -20.08 -3.12 33.68
N SER A 467 -20.55 -2.33 32.72
CA SER A 467 -21.88 -2.49 32.12
C SER A 467 -21.86 -2.22 30.62
N PRO A 468 -22.62 -2.98 29.81
CA PRO A 468 -22.96 -2.60 28.45
C PRO A 468 -23.77 -1.30 28.39
N VAL A 469 -23.50 -0.45 27.40
CA VAL A 469 -24.22 0.81 27.14
C VAL A 469 -24.73 0.92 25.70
N ALA A 470 -24.16 0.15 24.77
CA ALA A 470 -24.61 0.07 23.38
C ALA A 470 -24.31 -1.29 22.76
N TRP A 471 -25.07 -1.64 21.72
CA TRP A 471 -24.95 -2.88 20.97
C TRP A 471 -25.08 -2.58 19.47
N ARG A 472 -24.16 -3.11 18.66
CA ARG A 472 -24.31 -3.14 17.21
C ARG A 472 -24.40 -4.58 16.74
N ILE A 473 -25.46 -4.91 16.02
CA ILE A 473 -25.51 -6.11 15.19
C ILE A 473 -25.12 -5.69 13.77
N ALA A 474 -24.14 -6.37 13.20
CA ALA A 474 -23.74 -6.19 11.81
C ALA A 474 -23.79 -7.52 11.06
N ILE A 475 -24.28 -7.48 9.83
CA ILE A 475 -24.30 -8.61 8.89
C ILE A 475 -23.38 -8.25 7.73
N THR A 476 -22.35 -9.06 7.55
CA THR A 476 -21.45 -8.99 6.40
C THR A 476 -21.75 -10.15 5.47
N THR A 477 -22.13 -9.83 4.23
CA THR A 477 -22.43 -10.82 3.20
C THR A 477 -21.43 -10.69 2.05
N ARG A 478 -20.75 -11.77 1.70
CA ARG A 478 -19.91 -11.83 0.50
C ARG A 478 -20.80 -11.85 -0.74
N ILE A 479 -20.58 -10.88 -1.64
CA ILE A 479 -21.35 -10.71 -2.89
C ILE A 479 -20.51 -10.92 -4.15
N GLY A 480 -19.25 -11.33 -3.99
CA GLY A 480 -18.33 -11.63 -5.08
C GLY A 480 -16.91 -11.90 -4.59
N SER A 481 -15.97 -12.10 -5.52
CA SER A 481 -14.56 -12.22 -5.18
C SER A 481 -14.04 -10.89 -4.63
N GLY A 482 -13.68 -10.85 -3.34
CA GLY A 482 -13.22 -9.62 -2.65
C GLY A 482 -14.30 -8.55 -2.41
N ALA A 483 -15.58 -8.83 -2.70
CA ALA A 483 -16.66 -7.86 -2.56
C ALA A 483 -17.62 -8.27 -1.43
N TYR A 484 -17.91 -7.32 -0.53
CA TYR A 484 -18.74 -7.53 0.65
C TYR A 484 -19.82 -6.45 0.77
N SER A 485 -21.02 -6.85 1.16
CA SER A 485 -22.09 -5.95 1.61
C SER A 485 -22.14 -5.97 3.13
N ASN A 486 -22.28 -4.79 3.75
CA ASN A 486 -22.43 -4.65 5.20
C ASN A 486 -23.77 -3.96 5.52
N SER A 487 -24.54 -4.55 6.41
CA SER A 487 -25.71 -3.92 7.03
C SER A 487 -25.59 -3.95 8.54
N TYR A 488 -26.25 -3.02 9.23
CA TYR A 488 -26.19 -2.97 10.70
C TYR A 488 -27.45 -2.38 11.33
N MET A 489 -27.64 -2.71 12.61
CA MET A 489 -28.57 -2.10 13.55
C MET A 489 -27.83 -1.72 14.84
N ASP A 490 -28.08 -0.51 15.34
CA ASP A 490 -27.54 0.04 16.58
C ASP A 490 -28.62 0.21 17.63
N LEU A 491 -28.32 -0.26 18.83
CA LEU A 491 -29.13 -0.19 20.02
C LEU A 491 -28.33 0.48 21.13
N GLU A 492 -28.98 1.34 21.90
CA GLU A 492 -28.32 2.10 22.96
C GLU A 492 -29.17 2.15 24.22
N GLU A 493 -28.50 2.31 25.37
CA GLU A 493 -29.20 2.66 26.60
C GLU A 493 -29.85 4.05 26.44
N ARG A 494 -31.18 4.09 26.58
CA ARG A 494 -31.98 5.32 26.52
C ARG A 494 -33.01 5.34 27.65
N PRO A 495 -33.32 6.52 28.23
CA PRO A 495 -32.73 7.83 27.94
C PRO A 495 -31.25 7.89 28.33
N LEU A 496 -30.49 8.81 27.72
CA LEU A 496 -29.08 9.02 28.08
C LEU A 496 -28.96 9.37 29.57
N ALA A 497 -27.84 9.00 30.18
CA ALA A 497 -27.56 9.32 31.57
C ALA A 497 -27.72 10.83 31.83
N PRO A 498 -28.33 11.26 32.97
CA PRO A 498 -28.64 12.67 33.21
C PRO A 498 -27.45 13.63 33.11
N GLN A 499 -26.25 13.16 33.45
CA GLN A 499 -25.01 13.94 33.38
C GLN A 499 -24.65 14.31 31.94
N ILE A 500 -24.81 13.36 31.00
CA ILE A 500 -24.58 13.58 29.58
C ILE A 500 -25.53 14.68 29.07
N THR A 501 -26.82 14.54 29.38
CA THR A 501 -27.84 15.52 29.00
C THR A 501 -27.57 16.90 29.59
N THR A 502 -27.12 16.97 30.85
CA THR A 502 -26.78 18.22 31.54
C THR A 502 -25.58 18.92 30.89
N LEU A 503 -24.54 18.17 30.54
CA LEU A 503 -23.36 18.69 29.84
C LEU A 503 -23.76 19.31 28.49
N PHE A 504 -24.49 18.57 27.65
CA PHE A 504 -24.92 19.07 26.34
C PHE A 504 -25.87 20.26 26.43
N GLN A 505 -26.80 20.28 27.39
CA GLN A 505 -27.67 21.44 27.64
C GLN A 505 -26.85 22.67 28.04
N THR A 506 -25.81 22.49 28.86
CA THR A 506 -24.93 23.58 29.30
C THR A 506 -24.13 24.14 28.12
N LEU A 507 -23.58 23.27 27.27
CA LEU A 507 -22.89 23.69 26.05
C LEU A 507 -23.85 24.34 25.05
N GLN A 508 -25.04 23.78 24.85
CA GLN A 508 -26.08 24.32 23.97
C GLN A 508 -26.52 25.73 24.40
N ALA A 509 -26.68 25.98 25.70
CA ALA A 509 -27.06 27.30 26.22
C ALA A 509 -26.01 28.39 25.92
N ARG A 510 -24.78 28.00 25.60
CA ARG A 510 -23.65 28.88 25.25
C ARG A 510 -23.38 28.94 23.75
N SER A 511 -24.12 28.16 22.96
CA SER A 511 -23.92 28.02 21.53
C SER A 511 -24.42 29.26 20.75
N PRO A 512 -23.72 29.75 19.71
CA PRO A 512 -22.41 29.29 19.24
C PRO A 512 -21.28 29.67 20.21
N ILE A 513 -20.35 28.74 20.44
CA ILE A 513 -19.16 28.95 21.26
C ILE A 513 -18.00 29.25 20.31
N THR A 514 -17.53 30.49 20.28
CA THR A 514 -16.35 30.86 19.47
C THR A 514 -15.08 30.41 20.17
N LEU A 515 -14.30 29.54 19.52
CA LEU A 515 -13.02 29.05 19.99
C LEU A 515 -11.90 29.51 19.06
N THR A 516 -10.68 29.62 19.59
CA THR A 516 -9.48 29.92 18.80
C THR A 516 -8.54 28.73 18.80
N GLY A 517 -8.08 28.31 17.62
CA GLY A 517 -7.06 27.27 17.48
C GLY A 517 -5.75 27.70 18.14
N PHE A 518 -5.24 26.93 19.09
CA PHE A 518 -4.00 27.24 19.82
C PHE A 518 -2.92 26.15 19.66
N VAL A 519 -3.29 24.99 19.11
CA VAL A 519 -2.36 23.96 18.64
C VAL A 519 -2.76 23.58 17.22
N ASP A 520 -1.79 23.65 16.31
CA ASP A 520 -1.91 23.22 14.92
C ASP A 520 -0.84 22.16 14.65
N SER A 521 -1.30 20.95 14.35
CA SER A 521 -0.40 19.84 14.05
C SER A 521 -0.06 19.80 12.56
N THR A 522 1.12 19.27 12.21
CA THR A 522 1.55 19.12 10.81
C THR A 522 0.66 18.21 9.96
N LEU A 523 -0.29 17.50 10.59
CA LEU A 523 -1.18 16.53 9.96
C LEU A 523 -2.61 17.06 9.73
N GLN A 524 -2.82 18.39 9.87
CA GLN A 524 -4.00 19.19 9.51
C GLN A 524 -5.33 18.41 9.45
N SER A 525 -6.07 18.37 10.56
CA SER A 525 -7.31 17.59 10.69
C SER A 525 -8.59 18.39 10.81
N GLY A 526 -8.53 19.71 11.07
CA GLY A 526 -9.76 20.52 10.97
C GLY A 526 -9.70 22.02 11.23
N PHE A 527 -8.68 22.60 11.86
CA PHE A 527 -8.51 24.06 11.91
C PHE A 527 -7.03 24.44 12.04
N THR A 528 -6.67 25.63 11.58
CA THR A 528 -5.27 26.11 11.63
C THR A 528 -4.98 26.91 12.90
N LEU A 529 -3.69 27.12 13.19
CA LEU A 529 -3.27 27.95 14.31
C LEU A 529 -3.92 29.34 14.22
N CYS A 530 -4.51 29.79 15.32
CA CYS A 530 -5.18 31.08 15.47
C CYS A 530 -6.44 31.30 14.60
N GLU A 531 -6.94 30.25 13.93
CA GLU A 531 -8.25 30.30 13.30
C GLU A 531 -9.35 30.37 14.37
N GLU A 532 -10.32 31.26 14.18
CA GLU A 532 -11.53 31.27 14.99
C GLU A 532 -12.63 30.40 14.35
N VAL A 533 -13.20 29.52 15.15
CA VAL A 533 -14.29 28.61 14.76
C VAL A 533 -15.45 28.72 15.73
N ASP A 534 -16.67 28.55 15.24
CA ASP A 534 -17.87 28.49 16.06
C ASP A 534 -18.30 27.04 16.23
N LEU A 535 -18.37 26.59 17.49
CA LEU A 535 -18.94 25.32 17.89
C LEU A 535 -20.43 25.49 18.18
N LEU A 536 -21.25 24.86 17.34
CA LEU A 536 -22.69 24.76 17.55
C LEU A 536 -23.03 23.44 18.24
N ILE A 537 -23.93 23.49 19.22
CA ILE A 537 -24.48 22.30 19.88
C ILE A 537 -25.97 22.29 19.67
N GLU A 538 -26.47 21.23 19.04
CA GLU A 538 -27.85 21.10 18.60
C GLU A 538 -28.45 19.78 19.12
N GLY A 539 -29.78 19.69 19.08
CA GLY A 539 -30.53 18.53 19.56
C GLY A 539 -31.15 18.72 20.93
N ASP A 540 -31.89 17.70 21.37
CA ASP A 540 -32.42 17.56 22.73
C ASP A 540 -32.02 16.23 23.39
N GLY A 541 -31.25 15.40 22.67
CA GLY A 541 -30.79 14.09 23.13
C GLY A 541 -31.81 12.97 22.98
N SER A 542 -32.99 13.26 22.43
CA SER A 542 -33.97 12.24 22.03
C SER A 542 -33.48 11.47 20.79
N ILE A 543 -34.25 10.45 20.40
CA ILE A 543 -33.97 9.67 19.19
C ILE A 543 -34.30 10.50 17.93
N ALA A 544 -35.31 11.36 18.03
CA ALA A 544 -35.74 12.20 16.91
C ALA A 544 -34.80 13.40 16.68
N ASP A 545 -34.19 13.91 17.75
CA ASP A 545 -33.25 15.03 17.68
C ASP A 545 -32.04 14.80 18.61
N PRO A 546 -31.15 13.85 18.26
CA PRO A 546 -30.02 13.50 19.11
C PRO A 546 -29.04 14.66 19.24
N TRP A 547 -28.33 14.71 20.36
CA TRP A 547 -27.25 15.68 20.56
C TRP A 547 -26.22 15.57 19.43
N ARG A 548 -25.90 16.70 18.81
CA ARG A 548 -24.85 16.80 17.79
C ARG A 548 -24.04 18.06 17.99
N TYR A 549 -22.81 18.05 17.49
CA TYR A 549 -22.06 19.28 17.30
C TYR A 549 -21.92 19.61 15.81
N ASP A 550 -21.82 20.89 15.50
CA ASP A 550 -21.43 21.41 14.20
C ASP A 550 -20.33 22.44 14.39
N LEU A 551 -19.15 22.17 13.84
CA LEU A 551 -17.99 23.05 13.91
C LEU A 551 -17.83 23.80 12.59
N ASN A 552 -17.91 25.13 12.64
CA ASN A 552 -17.93 25.98 11.45
C ASN A 552 -16.90 27.11 11.55
N PRO A 553 -16.47 27.71 10.43
CA PRO A 553 -15.73 28.97 10.46
C PRO A 553 -16.55 30.03 11.20
N LYS A 554 -15.87 30.93 11.93
CA LYS A 554 -16.55 31.99 12.69
C LYS A 554 -17.55 32.76 11.83
N GLY A 555 -18.77 32.92 12.35
CA GLY A 555 -19.87 33.64 11.71
C GLY A 555 -20.65 32.85 10.65
N VAL A 556 -20.26 31.60 10.36
CA VAL A 556 -21.02 30.71 9.47
C VAL A 556 -22.06 29.94 10.29
N THR A 557 -23.32 30.34 10.18
CA THR A 557 -24.44 29.75 10.94
C THR A 557 -25.18 28.64 10.19
N THR A 558 -24.84 28.38 8.93
CA THR A 558 -25.48 27.34 8.12
C THR A 558 -24.50 26.20 7.90
N PRO A 559 -24.66 25.05 8.59
CA PRO A 559 -23.80 23.90 8.43
C PRO A 559 -23.76 23.42 6.97
N GLY A 560 -22.58 23.01 6.50
CA GLY A 560 -22.40 22.40 5.20
C GLY A 560 -20.96 22.50 4.67
N ILE A 561 -20.49 21.44 4.02
CA ILE A 561 -19.14 21.36 3.45
C ILE A 561 -18.86 22.53 2.49
N SER A 562 -19.86 22.95 1.70
CA SER A 562 -19.74 24.10 0.78
C SER A 562 -19.51 25.43 1.48
N ASN A 563 -19.88 25.54 2.76
CA ASN A 563 -19.73 26.73 3.58
C ASN A 563 -18.48 26.66 4.47
N GLY A 564 -17.61 25.66 4.25
CA GLY A 564 -16.39 25.47 5.01
C GLY A 564 -16.56 24.78 6.36
N GLN A 565 -17.68 24.07 6.59
CA GLN A 565 -17.89 23.27 7.79
C GLN A 565 -16.68 22.38 8.07
N LYS A 566 -16.15 22.48 9.29
CA LYS A 566 -14.92 21.78 9.72
C LYS A 566 -15.21 20.41 10.31
N GLY A 567 -16.41 20.20 10.85
CA GLY A 567 -16.81 18.89 11.34
C GLY A 567 -18.24 18.87 11.85
N THR A 568 -18.81 17.67 11.88
CA THR A 568 -20.11 17.40 12.49
C THR A 568 -20.16 15.96 12.95
N GLU A 569 -20.76 15.72 14.11
CA GLU A 569 -20.96 14.39 14.65
C GLU A 569 -22.14 14.35 15.62
N THR A 570 -22.90 13.26 15.55
CA THR A 570 -23.98 12.95 16.49
C THR A 570 -23.43 12.14 17.65
N PHE A 571 -23.75 12.54 18.88
CA PHE A 571 -23.39 11.79 20.07
C PHE A 571 -24.16 10.46 20.12
N SER A 572 -23.41 9.36 20.15
CA SER A 572 -23.90 7.99 20.18
C SER A 572 -23.08 7.20 21.18
N LEU A 573 -23.73 6.50 22.12
CA LEU A 573 -23.03 5.69 23.14
C LEU A 573 -22.17 4.57 22.53
N ARG A 574 -22.35 4.26 21.24
CA ARG A 574 -21.53 3.30 20.51
C ARG A 574 -20.07 3.77 20.36
N ASN A 575 -19.90 5.03 19.95
CA ASN A 575 -18.60 5.60 19.55
C ASN A 575 -18.15 6.76 20.46
N ALA A 576 -19.01 7.19 21.38
CA ALA A 576 -18.77 8.32 22.26
C ALA A 576 -18.82 7.91 23.73
N TYR A 577 -18.11 8.66 24.57
CA TYR A 577 -18.19 8.52 26.02
C TYR A 577 -18.30 9.86 26.72
N TYR A 578 -18.77 9.79 27.96
CA TYR A 578 -18.74 10.86 28.93
C TYR A 578 -17.79 10.50 30.07
N ALA A 579 -17.01 11.48 30.52
CA ALA A 579 -16.17 11.35 31.70
C ALA A 579 -16.24 12.61 32.54
N ALA A 580 -16.40 12.45 33.85
CA ALA A 580 -16.13 13.50 34.82
C ALA A 580 -14.63 13.50 35.13
N GLU A 581 -13.99 14.64 34.94
CA GLU A 581 -12.56 14.85 35.18
C GLU A 581 -12.37 15.76 36.41
N SER A 582 -11.13 15.85 36.90
CA SER A 582 -10.83 16.69 38.07
C SER A 582 -11.01 18.20 37.83
N ASN A 583 -11.13 18.62 36.58
CA ASN A 583 -11.19 20.01 36.14
C ASN A 583 -12.39 20.31 35.21
N GLY A 584 -13.36 19.40 35.13
CA GLY A 584 -14.53 19.58 34.28
C GLY A 584 -15.19 18.28 33.82
N GLU A 585 -16.00 18.38 32.76
CA GLU A 585 -16.74 17.28 32.16
C GLU A 585 -16.40 17.15 30.68
N ARG A 586 -16.08 15.93 30.24
CA ARG A 586 -15.70 15.63 28.86
C ARG A 586 -16.78 14.83 28.15
N ALA A 587 -17.16 15.27 26.96
CA ALA A 587 -17.84 14.47 25.96
C ALA A 587 -16.87 14.16 24.83
N ALA A 588 -16.56 12.88 24.64
CA ALA A 588 -15.65 12.41 23.61
C ALA A 588 -16.41 11.65 22.53
N MET A 589 -16.25 12.05 21.27
CA MET A 589 -16.84 11.43 20.09
C MET A 589 -15.72 10.89 19.19
N GLU A 590 -16.06 10.29 18.03
CA GLU A 590 -15.09 9.62 17.16
C GLU A 590 -13.98 10.58 16.68
N ARG A 591 -14.34 11.81 16.31
CA ARG A 591 -13.40 12.78 15.72
C ARG A 591 -13.07 13.98 16.61
N LEU A 592 -13.84 14.19 17.68
CA LEU A 592 -13.75 15.38 18.51
C LEU A 592 -13.98 15.05 19.98
N GLN A 593 -13.21 15.66 20.87
CA GLN A 593 -13.52 15.74 22.28
C GLN A 593 -13.83 17.18 22.67
N ILE A 594 -14.85 17.35 23.49
CA ILE A 594 -15.29 18.61 24.07
C ILE A 594 -15.11 18.49 25.58
N LEU A 595 -14.24 19.32 26.16
CA LEU A 595 -14.11 19.48 27.60
C LEU A 595 -14.77 20.79 28.01
N LEU A 596 -15.79 20.71 28.86
CA LEU A 596 -16.31 21.86 29.59
C LEU A 596 -15.62 21.92 30.95
N ARG A 597 -14.78 22.93 31.16
CA ARG A 597 -14.03 23.10 32.41
C ARG A 597 -14.88 23.72 33.52
N ASP A 598 -14.47 23.49 34.76
CA ASP A 598 -15.15 24.05 35.95
C ASP A 598 -15.14 25.59 36.00
N ASP A 599 -14.14 26.22 35.38
CA ASP A 599 -14.05 27.68 35.24
C ASP A 599 -14.94 28.24 34.11
N GLY A 600 -15.62 27.35 33.38
CA GLY A 600 -16.48 27.70 32.26
C GLY A 600 -15.74 27.80 30.93
N GLU A 601 -14.42 27.58 30.85
CA GLU A 601 -13.74 27.52 29.56
C GLU A 601 -14.06 26.21 28.82
N VAL A 602 -14.03 26.25 27.49
CA VAL A 602 -14.32 25.09 26.63
C VAL A 602 -13.07 24.78 25.82
N GLU A 603 -12.65 23.53 25.85
CA GLU A 603 -11.53 23.03 25.06
C GLU A 603 -12.02 21.98 24.06
N LEU A 604 -11.50 22.07 22.84
CA LEU A 604 -11.71 21.11 21.78
C LEU A 604 -10.39 20.41 21.43
N GLN A 605 -10.47 19.10 21.25
CA GLN A 605 -9.36 18.29 20.73
C GLN A 605 -9.87 17.45 19.57
N GLN A 606 -9.24 17.59 18.39
CA GLN A 606 -9.55 16.75 17.23
C GLN A 606 -8.65 15.52 17.16
N PHE A 607 -9.23 14.42 16.72
CA PHE A 607 -8.59 13.12 16.62
C PHE A 607 -8.49 12.67 15.17
N ASN A 608 -7.33 12.10 14.81
CA ASN A 608 -7.17 11.32 13.59
C ASN A 608 -6.39 10.04 13.92
N GLY A 609 -7.06 8.89 13.81
CA GLY A 609 -6.47 7.58 14.13
C GLY A 609 -6.07 7.40 15.60
N GLY A 610 -6.83 7.99 16.54
CA GLY A 610 -6.56 7.88 17.98
C GLY A 610 -5.49 8.85 18.53
N ILE A 611 -4.94 9.74 17.69
CA ILE A 611 -3.93 10.71 18.12
C ILE A 611 -4.54 12.12 18.07
N ILE A 612 -4.33 12.89 19.16
CA ILE A 612 -4.73 14.30 19.26
C ILE A 612 -3.90 15.12 18.27
N ARG A 613 -4.58 15.95 17.47
CA ARG A 613 -3.97 16.76 16.41
C ARG A 613 -4.11 18.24 16.73
N ASP A 614 -5.26 18.81 16.42
CA ASP A 614 -5.51 20.24 16.49
C ASP A 614 -6.35 20.54 17.74
N GLN A 615 -6.05 21.64 18.42
CA GLN A 615 -6.75 22.03 19.65
C GLN A 615 -7.22 23.48 19.61
N ALA A 616 -8.45 23.72 20.03
CA ALA A 616 -9.06 25.04 20.11
C ALA A 616 -9.61 25.28 21.52
N SER A 617 -9.59 26.53 21.96
CA SER A 617 -10.01 26.89 23.31
C SER A 617 -10.69 28.25 23.37
N THR A 618 -11.48 28.45 24.42
CA THR A 618 -11.96 29.78 24.84
C THR A 618 -11.03 30.44 25.87
N ASP A 619 -10.07 29.69 26.46
CA ASP A 619 -9.16 30.19 27.51
C ASP A 619 -8.18 31.22 26.94
N PRO A 620 -8.26 32.50 27.37
CA PRO A 620 -7.39 33.56 26.86
C PRO A 620 -5.91 33.30 27.13
N THR A 621 -5.56 32.55 28.18
CA THR A 621 -4.18 32.21 28.52
C THR A 621 -3.58 31.24 27.52
N GLN A 622 -4.35 30.21 27.11
CA GLN A 622 -3.91 29.25 26.09
C GLN A 622 -3.76 29.94 24.73
N ILE A 623 -4.71 30.81 24.39
CA ILE A 623 -4.70 31.59 23.14
C ILE A 623 -3.50 32.55 23.09
N ALA A 624 -3.23 33.27 24.19
CA ALA A 624 -2.09 34.18 24.28
C ALA A 624 -0.76 33.43 24.17
N THR A 625 -0.66 32.23 24.77
CA THR A 625 0.54 31.39 24.70
C THR A 625 0.83 30.91 23.27
N ALA A 626 -0.21 30.68 22.46
CA ALA A 626 -0.08 30.37 21.04
C ALA A 626 0.31 31.57 20.16
N ASN A 627 0.48 32.75 20.75
CA ASN A 627 0.86 33.99 20.08
C ASN A 627 -0.13 34.46 19.01
N CYS A 628 -1.42 34.20 19.21
CA CYS A 628 -2.48 34.57 18.25
C CYS A 628 -2.73 36.08 18.14
N GLU A 629 -2.30 36.87 19.13
CA GLU A 629 -2.33 38.33 19.06
C GLU A 629 -1.45 38.91 17.95
N ALA A 630 -0.45 38.17 17.45
CA ALA A 630 0.39 38.58 16.33
C ALA A 630 -0.27 38.38 14.94
N PHE A 631 -1.42 37.70 14.88
CA PHE A 631 -2.14 37.37 13.65
C PHE A 631 -3.44 38.19 13.44
N GLN A 632 -3.87 38.97 14.44
CA GLN A 632 -4.93 39.98 14.33
C GLN A 632 -4.34 41.31 13.85
#